data_AF-A0A643C4Z7-F1
#
_entry.id   AF-A0A643C4Z7-F1
#
_cell.length_a   1.000
_cell.length_b   1.000
_cell.length_c   1.000
_cell.angle_alpha   90.00
_cell.angle_beta   90.00
_cell.angle_gamma   90.00
#
_symmetry.space_group_name_H-M   'P 1'
#
loop_
_entity.id
_entity.type
_entity.pdbx_description
1 polymer ?
#
loop_
_entity_poly.entity_id
_entity_poly.type
_entity_poly.pdbx_seq_one_letter_code
_entity_poly.pdbx_strand_id
1 'polypeptide(L)'
;VAQRGPPIPNFTLSFLDDSQVPVPAPDPSHFGPTRPSAQRAVLHSPYHTRSKPQHADVTRPRSREVSMELVQDTSRLPLEYMKGIPLIKYFAEGLGPLQSFQAWPSDLLISTYPKSGTTWVSEILDLIYQGGDLEKCQRAPIFVRVPFLEFRLSRLFPTYGLGAELLEDTPAPRLIKTHLPLALLPPTLLDQKVKVVYVARNAKDVAVSYYHFYRMAKVHPDPGTWDSFLEKFMAGEGGADSGGRKGKWPDPHRVRKGPPFCLLSKQSKPPLRSPLLLQNPKREIQKILEFVGRSLPEETVDHIVQHTSFKEMRKNPMTNYSTIPIKVMDHSISAFMRKGITGDWKSTFTVAQNERFEADYAAKMAGCNLHFRWELSGAHQDERETSLNNKI
;
A
#
# COMPACT_ATOMS: atom_id res chain seq x y z
N VAL A 1 44.47 36.21 -27.51
CA VAL A 1 44.59 35.07 -26.57
C VAL A 1 43.26 34.33 -26.55
N ALA A 2 43.22 33.10 -27.06
CA ALA A 2 42.09 32.17 -26.93
C ALA A 2 42.60 30.77 -27.36
N GLN A 3 42.97 29.92 -26.39
CA GLN A 3 43.46 28.57 -26.69
C GLN A 3 42.27 27.66 -27.06
N ARG A 4 42.35 27.00 -28.22
CA ARG A 4 41.43 25.91 -28.58
C ARG A 4 41.89 24.64 -27.86
N GLY A 5 40.98 23.96 -27.17
CA GLY A 5 41.26 22.65 -26.58
C GLY A 5 41.48 21.57 -27.66
N PRO A 6 42.20 20.47 -27.34
CA PRO A 6 42.42 19.38 -28.28
C PRO A 6 41.13 18.62 -28.60
N PRO A 7 41.04 17.96 -29.77
CA PRO A 7 39.87 17.16 -30.15
C PRO A 7 39.74 15.89 -29.30
N ILE A 8 38.50 15.47 -29.07
CA ILE A 8 38.16 14.21 -28.40
C ILE A 8 38.45 13.04 -29.36
N PRO A 9 39.09 11.94 -28.92
CA PRO A 9 39.31 10.78 -29.78
C PRO A 9 38.01 10.02 -30.07
N ASN A 10 37.81 9.66 -31.35
CA ASN A 10 36.74 8.76 -31.75
C ASN A 10 36.99 7.35 -31.21
N PHE A 11 36.06 6.80 -30.44
CA PHE A 11 36.02 5.37 -30.11
C PHE A 11 34.94 4.67 -30.93
N THR A 12 35.38 3.88 -31.90
CA THR A 12 34.51 3.03 -32.72
C THR A 12 33.95 1.89 -31.86
N LEU A 13 32.63 1.80 -31.71
CA LEU A 13 31.98 0.66 -31.09
C LEU A 13 32.01 -0.54 -32.05
N SER A 14 32.97 -1.44 -31.84
CA SER A 14 32.94 -2.78 -32.42
C SER A 14 31.84 -3.60 -31.74
N PHE A 15 30.84 -4.03 -32.50
CA PHE A 15 29.89 -5.04 -32.05
C PHE A 15 30.63 -6.37 -31.85
N LEU A 16 30.45 -6.99 -30.69
CA LEU A 16 30.77 -8.39 -30.47
C LEU A 16 29.46 -9.18 -30.45
N ASP A 17 29.47 -10.29 -31.17
CA ASP A 17 28.36 -11.21 -31.35
C ASP A 17 28.54 -12.37 -30.35
N ASP A 18 27.83 -12.32 -29.23
CA ASP A 18 27.83 -13.38 -28.20
C ASP A 18 26.94 -14.59 -28.61
N SER A 19 26.93 -14.94 -29.90
CA SER A 19 26.51 -16.26 -30.34
C SER A 19 27.69 -17.25 -30.30
N GLN A 20 27.42 -18.46 -29.79
CA GLN A 20 28.36 -19.57 -29.60
C GLN A 20 29.33 -19.48 -28.39
N VAL A 21 28.83 -19.83 -27.21
CA VAL A 21 29.62 -20.53 -26.18
C VAL A 21 29.00 -21.92 -25.96
N PRO A 22 29.77 -23.04 -26.04
CA PRO A 22 29.18 -24.38 -25.96
C PRO A 22 28.66 -24.76 -24.57
N VAL A 23 27.55 -25.52 -24.54
CA VAL A 23 27.03 -26.16 -23.32
C VAL A 23 27.80 -27.49 -23.08
N PRO A 24 28.44 -27.70 -21.91
CA PRO A 24 29.01 -28.99 -21.57
C PRO A 24 27.91 -29.99 -21.20
N ALA A 25 27.93 -31.18 -21.81
CA ALA A 25 26.98 -32.25 -21.51
C ALA A 25 27.34 -32.95 -20.18
N PRO A 26 26.36 -33.32 -19.34
CA PRO A 26 26.61 -34.08 -18.10
C PRO A 26 26.88 -35.57 -18.37
N ASP A 27 27.80 -36.14 -17.60
CA ASP A 27 28.25 -37.53 -17.69
C ASP A 27 27.19 -38.52 -17.17
N PRO A 28 26.86 -39.60 -17.90
CA PRO A 28 25.81 -40.56 -17.53
C PRO A 28 26.29 -41.65 -16.54
N SER A 29 26.82 -41.27 -15.37
CA SER A 29 27.46 -42.21 -14.44
C SER A 29 27.08 -42.10 -12.95
N HIS A 30 25.79 -42.06 -12.61
CA HIS A 30 25.31 -42.61 -11.31
C HIS A 30 23.81 -42.97 -11.31
N PHE A 31 23.49 -44.24 -11.13
CA PHE A 31 22.12 -44.71 -10.80
C PHE A 31 21.97 -44.91 -9.29
N GLY A 32 20.89 -44.36 -8.72
CA GLY A 32 20.48 -44.55 -7.32
C GLY A 32 18.96 -44.31 -7.20
N PRO A 33 18.22 -45.08 -6.38
CA PRO A 33 16.79 -45.26 -6.60
C PRO A 33 15.89 -44.13 -6.09
N THR A 34 14.84 -43.87 -6.85
CA THR A 34 13.71 -42.99 -6.50
C THR A 34 12.87 -43.55 -5.35
N ARG A 35 12.17 -42.66 -4.61
CA ARG A 35 11.07 -43.02 -3.71
C ARG A 35 9.75 -42.34 -4.14
N PRO A 36 8.58 -42.92 -3.85
CA PRO A 36 7.33 -42.52 -4.50
C PRO A 36 6.62 -41.33 -3.86
N SER A 37 5.63 -40.81 -4.58
CA SER A 37 4.71 -39.75 -4.13
C SER A 37 3.80 -40.19 -2.98
N ALA A 38 3.54 -39.27 -2.05
CA ALA A 38 2.54 -39.46 -1.00
C ALA A 38 1.12 -39.15 -1.55
N GLN A 39 0.21 -40.13 -1.48
CA GLN A 39 -1.20 -39.94 -1.81
C GLN A 39 -2.02 -39.50 -0.59
N ARG A 40 -3.18 -38.89 -0.84
CA ARG A 40 -4.20 -38.57 0.17
C ARG A 40 -4.58 -39.82 0.98
N ALA A 41 -4.55 -39.71 2.31
CA ALA A 41 -5.26 -40.63 3.21
C ALA A 41 -6.47 -39.90 3.81
N VAL A 42 -7.67 -40.42 3.56
CA VAL A 42 -8.91 -40.01 4.24
C VAL A 42 -9.26 -41.10 5.24
N LEU A 43 -9.42 -40.75 6.52
CA LEU A 43 -9.75 -41.70 7.58
C LEU A 43 -11.21 -41.49 8.05
N HIS A 44 -12.06 -42.47 7.74
CA HIS A 44 -13.40 -42.59 8.32
C HIS A 44 -13.37 -43.40 9.63
N SER A 45 -14.30 -43.09 10.53
CA SER A 45 -14.55 -43.79 11.78
C SER A 45 -15.56 -44.93 11.61
N PRO A 46 -15.39 -46.06 12.31
CA PRO A 46 -16.47 -46.96 12.71
C PRO A 46 -16.81 -46.86 14.22
N TYR A 47 -18.08 -47.09 14.56
CA TYR A 47 -18.61 -47.12 15.94
C TYR A 47 -19.06 -48.55 16.34
N HIS A 48 -19.33 -48.74 17.64
CA HIS A 48 -20.00 -49.92 18.26
C HIS A 48 -19.15 -51.21 18.37
N THR A 49 -19.32 -52.14 19.33
CA THR A 49 -20.33 -52.45 20.40
C THR A 49 -19.65 -53.42 21.43
N ARG A 50 -20.07 -53.73 22.69
CA ARG A 50 -21.05 -53.19 23.69
C ARG A 50 -21.08 -54.13 24.93
N SER A 51 -20.64 -53.71 26.12
CA SER A 51 -20.86 -54.45 27.40
C SER A 51 -20.93 -53.51 28.63
N LYS A 52 -21.45 -54.02 29.78
CA LYS A 52 -21.76 -53.28 31.03
C LYS A 52 -21.08 -53.96 32.27
N PRO A 53 -21.40 -53.64 33.53
CA PRO A 53 -20.87 -52.49 34.28
C PRO A 53 -20.29 -52.87 35.67
N GLN A 54 -19.59 -51.96 36.34
CA GLN A 54 -19.40 -52.01 37.80
C GLN A 54 -19.53 -50.61 38.42
N HIS A 55 -20.11 -50.53 39.62
CA HIS A 55 -20.24 -49.30 40.42
C HIS A 55 -19.13 -49.24 41.46
N ALA A 56 -18.41 -48.12 41.55
CA ALA A 56 -17.58 -47.78 42.70
C ALA A 56 -17.42 -46.25 42.87
N ASP A 57 -18.03 -45.75 43.94
CA ASP A 57 -17.71 -44.53 44.71
C ASP A 57 -17.71 -43.12 44.06
N VAL A 58 -17.78 -42.10 44.92
CA VAL A 58 -18.07 -40.70 44.61
C VAL A 58 -16.91 -39.80 45.02
N THR A 59 -16.26 -39.16 44.05
CA THR A 59 -15.55 -37.89 44.27
C THR A 59 -15.98 -36.87 43.22
N ARG A 60 -16.41 -35.68 43.66
CA ARG A 60 -16.67 -34.55 42.76
C ARG A 60 -15.34 -34.15 42.10
N PRO A 61 -15.25 -34.07 40.76
CA PRO A 61 -14.16 -33.32 40.15
C PRO A 61 -14.30 -31.86 40.60
N ARG A 62 -13.22 -31.28 41.14
CA ARG A 62 -13.20 -29.83 41.43
C ARG A 62 -13.55 -29.08 40.15
N SER A 63 -14.51 -28.17 40.23
CA SER A 63 -14.74 -27.18 39.20
C SER A 63 -13.44 -26.41 38.99
N ARG A 64 -12.76 -26.65 37.86
CA ARG A 64 -11.77 -25.71 37.37
C ARG A 64 -12.54 -24.45 37.02
N GLU A 65 -12.44 -23.45 37.87
CA GLU A 65 -12.73 -22.08 37.49
C GLU A 65 -11.80 -21.78 36.30
N VAL A 66 -12.38 -21.78 35.10
CA VAL A 66 -11.75 -21.11 33.98
C VAL A 66 -11.78 -19.65 34.36
N SER A 67 -10.64 -19.14 34.83
CA SER A 67 -10.46 -17.72 35.08
C SER A 67 -10.78 -16.99 33.78
N MET A 68 -11.96 -16.38 33.72
CA MET A 68 -12.28 -15.42 32.69
C MET A 68 -11.37 -14.22 32.92
N GLU A 69 -10.16 -14.28 32.35
CA GLU A 69 -9.35 -13.08 32.15
C GLU A 69 -10.29 -12.04 31.54
N LEU A 70 -10.44 -10.90 32.22
CA LEU A 70 -11.27 -9.83 31.69
C LEU A 70 -10.67 -9.44 30.35
N VAL A 71 -11.39 -9.71 29.27
CA VAL A 71 -11.04 -9.26 27.93
C VAL A 71 -11.14 -7.73 27.98
N GLN A 72 -10.02 -7.10 28.30
CA GLN A 72 -9.90 -5.65 28.34
C GLN A 72 -10.37 -5.10 27.00
N ASP A 73 -11.07 -3.96 27.03
CA ASP A 73 -11.40 -3.26 25.79
C ASP A 73 -10.10 -2.76 25.16
N THR A 74 -9.63 -3.57 24.21
CA THR A 74 -8.37 -3.41 23.49
C THR A 74 -8.59 -2.67 22.17
N SER A 75 -9.78 -2.06 21.97
CA SER A 75 -10.02 -1.18 20.84
C SER A 75 -9.33 0.18 21.03
N ARG A 76 -8.93 0.81 19.92
CA ARG A 76 -8.38 2.18 19.89
C ARG A 76 -7.20 2.48 20.82
N LEU A 77 -6.28 1.52 20.98
CA LEU A 77 -5.03 1.72 21.73
C LEU A 77 -4.24 2.95 21.25
N PRO A 78 -3.48 3.62 22.14
CA PRO A 78 -2.66 4.78 21.80
C PRO A 78 -1.54 4.44 20.80
N LEU A 79 -0.97 5.48 20.21
CA LEU A 79 0.17 5.37 19.30
C LEU A 79 1.47 5.15 20.08
N GLU A 80 2.36 4.33 19.54
CA GLU A 80 3.69 4.07 20.10
C GLU A 80 4.77 4.76 19.25
N TYR A 81 5.75 5.39 19.90
CA TYR A 81 6.73 6.26 19.25
C TYR A 81 8.05 5.53 18.94
N MET A 82 8.24 5.15 17.68
CA MET A 82 9.44 4.45 17.22
C MET A 82 10.42 5.41 16.56
N LYS A 83 11.61 5.61 17.16
CA LYS A 83 12.61 6.62 16.76
C LYS A 83 12.03 8.07 16.67
N GLY A 84 11.00 8.36 17.47
CA GLY A 84 10.28 9.64 17.48
C GLY A 84 9.15 9.76 16.45
N ILE A 85 8.81 8.69 15.72
CA ILE A 85 7.68 8.64 14.78
C ILE A 85 6.50 7.92 15.42
N PRO A 86 5.29 8.51 15.46
CA PRO A 86 4.10 7.84 15.99
C PRO A 86 3.61 6.74 15.04
N LEU A 87 3.40 5.53 15.57
CA LEU A 87 2.87 4.36 14.86
C LEU A 87 1.66 3.78 15.60
N ILE A 88 0.81 3.06 14.87
CA ILE A 88 -0.15 2.14 15.49
C ILE A 88 0.65 1.07 16.26
N LYS A 89 0.28 0.77 17.51
CA LYS A 89 0.96 -0.23 18.36
C LYS A 89 1.34 -1.50 17.63
N TYR A 90 0.39 -2.14 16.95
CA TYR A 90 0.65 -3.40 16.25
C TYR A 90 1.66 -3.27 15.09
N PHE A 91 1.85 -2.08 14.52
CA PHE A 91 2.89 -1.83 13.50
C PHE A 91 4.26 -1.58 14.14
N ALA A 92 4.31 -0.98 15.34
CA ALA A 92 5.52 -0.94 16.16
C ALA A 92 5.95 -2.36 16.57
N GLU A 93 5.00 -3.22 16.98
CA GLU A 93 5.22 -4.66 17.20
C GLU A 93 5.59 -5.43 15.91
N GLY A 94 5.36 -4.84 14.73
CA GLY A 94 5.79 -5.34 13.41
C GLY A 94 7.22 -4.97 13.03
N LEU A 95 7.81 -3.91 13.61
CA LEU A 95 9.19 -3.50 13.31
C LEU A 95 10.26 -4.46 13.83
N GLY A 96 9.92 -5.36 14.76
CA GLY A 96 10.82 -6.41 15.25
C GLY A 96 11.13 -7.43 14.14
N PRO A 97 10.14 -8.21 13.68
CA PRO A 97 10.32 -9.17 12.58
C PRO A 97 10.91 -8.57 11.30
N LEU A 98 10.60 -7.30 10.99
CA LEU A 98 11.15 -6.59 9.82
C LEU A 98 12.67 -6.38 9.84
N GLN A 99 13.37 -6.64 10.95
CA GLN A 99 14.84 -6.64 10.98
C GLN A 99 15.44 -7.85 10.24
N SER A 100 14.70 -8.96 10.16
CA SER A 100 15.10 -10.17 9.43
C SER A 100 14.64 -10.19 7.97
N PHE A 101 13.72 -9.29 7.58
CA PHE A 101 13.19 -9.22 6.21
C PHE A 101 14.31 -9.03 5.18
N GLN A 102 14.23 -9.78 4.08
CA GLN A 102 15.12 -9.62 2.93
C GLN A 102 14.34 -9.22 1.68
N ALA A 103 14.75 -8.10 1.08
CA ALA A 103 14.30 -7.69 -0.22
C ALA A 103 14.94 -8.56 -1.31
N TRP A 104 14.22 -8.78 -2.40
CA TRP A 104 14.72 -9.39 -3.62
C TRP A 104 14.92 -8.31 -4.69
N PRO A 105 15.93 -8.41 -5.58
CA PRO A 105 16.11 -7.45 -6.69
C PRO A 105 14.90 -7.32 -7.63
N SER A 106 14.01 -8.31 -7.62
CA SER A 106 12.77 -8.37 -8.41
C SER A 106 11.53 -7.83 -7.69
N ASP A 107 11.64 -7.39 -6.43
CA ASP A 107 10.55 -6.76 -5.70
C ASP A 107 10.17 -5.39 -6.31
N LEU A 108 8.95 -4.94 -6.02
CA LEU A 108 8.52 -3.56 -6.26
C LEU A 108 7.83 -3.01 -5.00
N LEU A 109 8.34 -1.88 -4.49
CA LEU A 109 7.85 -1.22 -3.29
C LEU A 109 6.85 -0.11 -3.64
N ILE A 110 5.62 -0.28 -3.18
CA ILE A 110 4.54 0.71 -3.22
C ILE A 110 4.57 1.49 -1.90
N SER A 111 5.26 2.63 -1.90
CA SER A 111 5.38 3.51 -0.73
C SER A 111 4.41 4.70 -0.85
N THR A 112 3.74 5.07 0.24
CA THR A 112 2.80 6.19 0.27
C THR A 112 2.63 6.74 1.68
N TYR A 113 2.44 8.05 1.85
CA TYR A 113 1.74 8.53 3.04
C TYR A 113 0.29 7.99 3.05
N PRO A 114 -0.27 7.56 4.20
CA PRO A 114 -1.64 7.05 4.30
C PRO A 114 -2.69 7.84 3.51
N LYS A 115 -3.65 7.11 2.91
CA LYS A 115 -4.80 7.67 2.15
C LYS A 115 -4.44 8.47 0.88
N SER A 116 -3.17 8.51 0.47
CA SER A 116 -2.75 9.14 -0.79
C SER A 116 -3.29 8.40 -2.02
N GLY A 117 -3.22 7.06 -2.04
CA GLY A 117 -3.79 6.27 -3.14
C GLY A 117 -3.36 4.81 -3.23
N THR A 118 -2.82 4.24 -2.16
CA THR A 118 -2.05 2.98 -2.17
C THR A 118 -2.80 1.82 -2.82
N THR A 119 -4.01 1.51 -2.34
CA THR A 119 -4.86 0.42 -2.88
C THR A 119 -5.11 0.54 -4.38
N TRP A 120 -5.24 1.76 -4.90
CA TRP A 120 -5.49 2.00 -6.32
C TRP A 120 -4.27 1.68 -7.18
N VAL A 121 -3.09 2.17 -6.78
CA VAL A 121 -1.85 1.82 -7.50
C VAL A 121 -1.45 0.36 -7.30
N SER A 122 -1.80 -0.26 -6.17
CA SER A 122 -1.65 -1.69 -5.92
C SER A 122 -2.49 -2.54 -6.89
N GLU A 123 -3.74 -2.15 -7.17
CA GLU A 123 -4.57 -2.85 -8.17
C GLU A 123 -4.08 -2.63 -9.60
N ILE A 124 -3.66 -1.40 -9.95
CA ILE A 124 -3.00 -1.11 -11.23
C ILE A 124 -1.78 -2.00 -11.43
N LEU A 125 -0.90 -2.08 -10.42
CA LEU A 125 0.34 -2.86 -10.50
C LEU A 125 0.09 -4.36 -10.57
N ASP A 126 -0.86 -4.90 -9.79
CA ASP A 126 -1.19 -6.33 -9.90
C ASP A 126 -1.80 -6.66 -11.26
N LEU A 127 -2.74 -5.85 -11.78
CA LEU A 127 -3.27 -6.03 -13.14
C LEU A 127 -2.17 -5.98 -14.20
N ILE A 128 -1.23 -5.03 -14.12
CA ILE A 128 -0.05 -5.00 -15.01
C ILE A 128 0.80 -6.26 -14.86
N TYR A 129 0.92 -6.80 -13.65
CA TYR A 129 1.73 -7.99 -13.37
C TYR A 129 1.06 -9.28 -13.85
N GLN A 130 -0.27 -9.37 -13.78
CA GLN A 130 -1.09 -10.47 -14.31
C GLN A 130 -1.41 -10.34 -15.83
N GLY A 131 -0.96 -9.29 -16.50
CA GLY A 131 -1.19 -9.08 -17.94
C GLY A 131 -2.59 -8.56 -18.31
N GLY A 132 -3.27 -7.89 -17.38
CA GLY A 132 -4.66 -7.41 -17.52
C GLY A 132 -5.73 -8.42 -17.10
N ASP A 133 -5.34 -9.61 -16.67
CA ASP A 133 -6.23 -10.71 -16.28
C ASP A 133 -6.98 -10.43 -14.96
N LEU A 134 -8.31 -10.34 -15.04
CA LEU A 134 -9.18 -10.09 -13.88
C LEU A 134 -9.33 -11.31 -12.97
N GLU A 135 -9.30 -12.53 -13.50
CA GLU A 135 -9.51 -13.75 -12.72
C GLU A 135 -8.29 -13.99 -11.82
N LYS A 136 -7.08 -13.84 -12.38
CA LYS A 136 -5.84 -13.82 -11.60
C LYS A 136 -5.84 -12.69 -10.55
N CYS A 137 -6.42 -11.53 -10.84
CA CYS A 137 -6.55 -10.45 -9.84
C CYS A 137 -7.62 -10.70 -8.77
N GLN A 138 -8.55 -11.63 -8.99
CA GLN A 138 -9.55 -12.04 -7.99
C GLN A 138 -9.04 -13.14 -7.04
N ARG A 139 -7.85 -13.71 -7.28
CA ARG A 139 -7.25 -14.82 -6.48
C ARG A 139 -7.25 -14.63 -4.96
N ALA A 140 -7.17 -13.40 -4.48
CA ALA A 140 -7.26 -13.05 -3.06
C ALA A 140 -7.55 -11.53 -2.88
N PRO A 141 -7.90 -11.07 -1.66
CA PRO A 141 -7.98 -9.64 -1.37
C PRO A 141 -6.64 -8.91 -1.56
N ILE A 142 -6.69 -7.61 -1.87
CA ILE A 142 -5.53 -6.77 -2.21
C ILE A 142 -4.46 -6.74 -1.10
N PHE A 143 -4.86 -6.88 0.16
CA PHE A 143 -3.94 -6.92 1.31
C PHE A 143 -3.21 -8.26 1.48
N VAL A 144 -3.62 -9.30 0.73
CA VAL A 144 -2.91 -10.57 0.58
C VAL A 144 -2.08 -10.56 -0.72
N ARG A 145 -2.66 -10.08 -1.83
CA ARG A 145 -1.97 -9.97 -3.14
C ARG A 145 -0.79 -9.00 -3.13
N VAL A 146 -0.86 -7.96 -2.29
CA VAL A 146 0.16 -6.94 -2.08
C VAL A 146 0.40 -6.79 -0.57
N PRO A 147 1.23 -7.65 0.05
CA PRO A 147 1.44 -7.64 1.48
C PRO A 147 1.89 -6.28 2.02
N PHE A 148 1.34 -5.90 3.16
CA PHE A 148 1.59 -4.60 3.80
C PHE A 148 2.69 -4.74 4.85
N LEU A 149 3.91 -4.36 4.49
CA LEU A 149 5.18 -4.72 5.15
C LEU A 149 5.16 -4.63 6.69
N GLU A 150 4.75 -3.50 7.26
CA GLU A 150 4.70 -3.26 8.71
C GLU A 150 3.42 -3.77 9.41
N PHE A 151 2.51 -4.43 8.69
CA PHE A 151 1.20 -4.83 9.22
C PHE A 151 1.26 -6.15 9.99
N ARG A 152 1.38 -6.05 11.32
CA ARG A 152 1.10 -7.17 12.23
C ARG A 152 -0.30 -7.02 12.79
N LEU A 153 -1.09 -8.09 12.84
CA LEU A 153 -2.33 -8.15 13.63
C LEU A 153 -2.61 -9.56 14.21
N SER A 154 -1.58 -10.42 14.26
CA SER A 154 -1.70 -11.87 14.56
C SER A 154 -2.28 -12.20 15.93
N ARG A 155 -2.13 -11.32 16.94
CA ARG A 155 -2.82 -11.44 18.24
C ARG A 155 -4.35 -11.34 18.16
N LEU A 156 -4.88 -10.66 17.12
CA LEU A 156 -6.32 -10.52 16.89
C LEU A 156 -6.83 -11.48 15.81
N PHE A 157 -5.99 -11.86 14.84
CA PHE A 157 -6.32 -12.80 13.76
C PHE A 157 -5.14 -13.73 13.44
N PRO A 158 -5.00 -14.87 14.14
CA PRO A 158 -3.94 -15.85 13.87
C PRO A 158 -4.19 -16.68 12.60
N THR A 159 -5.39 -16.62 12.02
CA THR A 159 -5.80 -17.37 10.82
C THR A 159 -5.29 -16.80 9.49
N TYR A 160 -4.65 -15.63 9.52
CA TYR A 160 -3.98 -15.05 8.37
C TYR A 160 -2.54 -14.73 8.77
N GLY A 161 -1.56 -15.26 8.04
CA GLY A 161 -0.22 -14.65 8.02
C GLY A 161 -0.36 -13.21 7.54
N LEU A 162 0.38 -12.27 8.14
CA LEU A 162 0.16 -10.85 7.90
C LEU A 162 1.47 -10.06 7.80
N GLY A 163 1.47 -9.10 6.88
CA GLY A 163 2.62 -8.23 6.61
C GLY A 163 3.82 -9.00 6.09
N ALA A 164 4.96 -8.91 6.79
CA ALA A 164 6.20 -9.57 6.40
C ALA A 164 6.07 -11.11 6.27
N GLU A 165 5.24 -11.73 7.13
CA GLU A 165 5.03 -13.19 7.17
C GLU A 165 4.46 -13.71 5.82
N LEU A 166 3.64 -12.92 5.12
CA LEU A 166 3.12 -13.27 3.79
C LEU A 166 4.18 -13.23 2.68
N LEU A 167 5.29 -12.50 2.88
CA LEU A 167 6.32 -12.32 1.84
C LEU A 167 7.24 -13.54 1.70
N GLU A 168 7.13 -14.51 2.60
CA GLU A 168 7.77 -15.83 2.51
C GLU A 168 7.05 -16.71 1.48
N ASP A 169 5.71 -16.76 1.52
CA ASP A 169 4.87 -17.49 0.56
C ASP A 169 4.56 -16.73 -0.75
N THR A 170 4.84 -15.41 -0.81
CA THR A 170 4.53 -14.60 -2.00
C THR A 170 5.55 -14.83 -3.12
N PRO A 171 5.16 -15.36 -4.30
CA PRO A 171 6.08 -15.63 -5.40
C PRO A 171 6.66 -14.34 -6.02
N ALA A 172 7.88 -14.44 -6.54
CA ALA A 172 8.52 -13.36 -7.28
C ALA A 172 7.83 -13.13 -8.65
N PRO A 173 7.82 -11.88 -9.18
CA PRO A 173 8.24 -10.62 -8.55
C PRO A 173 7.19 -10.08 -7.56
N ARG A 174 7.58 -9.83 -6.30
CA ARG A 174 6.62 -9.48 -5.22
C ARG A 174 6.24 -8.00 -5.30
N LEU A 175 4.94 -7.71 -5.11
CA LEU A 175 4.42 -6.36 -4.91
C LEU A 175 4.28 -6.09 -3.41
N ILE A 176 5.03 -5.13 -2.87
CA ILE A 176 5.13 -4.86 -1.43
C ILE A 176 4.55 -3.47 -1.12
N LYS A 177 3.60 -3.37 -0.18
CA LYS A 177 3.05 -2.08 0.29
C LYS A 177 3.74 -1.60 1.56
N THR A 178 3.99 -0.30 1.71
CA THR A 178 4.36 0.30 3.01
C THR A 178 3.85 1.74 3.18
N HIS A 179 3.75 2.17 4.44
CA HIS A 179 3.61 3.55 4.89
C HIS A 179 4.82 4.01 5.74
N LEU A 180 5.85 3.16 5.93
CA LEU A 180 7.01 3.51 6.73
C LEU A 180 7.82 4.67 6.12
N PRO A 181 8.25 5.66 6.92
CA PRO A 181 9.24 6.63 6.50
C PRO A 181 10.63 6.01 6.38
N LEU A 182 11.52 6.67 5.64
CA LEU A 182 12.89 6.21 5.39
C LEU A 182 13.72 5.94 6.67
N ALA A 183 13.35 6.49 7.83
CA ALA A 183 14.01 6.23 9.11
C ALA A 183 13.64 4.86 9.74
N LEU A 184 12.58 4.21 9.26
CA LEU A 184 12.05 2.93 9.73
C LEU A 184 12.01 1.85 8.64
N LEU A 185 12.12 2.24 7.37
CA LEU A 185 12.15 1.33 6.22
C LEU A 185 13.35 0.35 6.30
N PRO A 186 13.17 -0.96 6.06
CA PRO A 186 14.27 -1.93 6.04
C PRO A 186 15.38 -1.57 5.04
N PRO A 187 16.67 -1.47 5.46
CA PRO A 187 17.77 -1.05 4.60
C PRO A 187 17.92 -1.87 3.31
N THR A 188 17.69 -3.18 3.40
CA THR A 188 17.73 -4.15 2.28
C THR A 188 16.96 -3.68 1.03
N LEU A 189 15.85 -2.93 1.18
CA LEU A 189 15.08 -2.36 0.05
C LEU A 189 15.88 -1.29 -0.73
N LEU A 190 16.71 -0.51 -0.03
CA LEU A 190 17.60 0.49 -0.62
C LEU A 190 18.86 -0.17 -1.19
N ASP A 191 19.42 -1.13 -0.46
CA ASP A 191 20.66 -1.84 -0.82
C ASP A 191 20.48 -2.67 -2.11
N GLN A 192 19.36 -3.40 -2.21
CA GLN A 192 18.95 -4.16 -3.40
C GLN A 192 18.38 -3.25 -4.52
N LYS A 193 18.30 -1.93 -4.30
CA LYS A 193 17.81 -0.92 -5.26
C LYS A 193 16.40 -1.22 -5.80
N VAL A 194 15.51 -1.77 -4.95
CA VAL A 194 14.14 -2.15 -5.28
C VAL A 194 13.39 -1.01 -5.96
N LYS A 195 12.68 -1.28 -7.07
CA LYS A 195 11.90 -0.26 -7.78
C LYS A 195 10.81 0.30 -6.86
N VAL A 196 10.78 1.62 -6.67
CA VAL A 196 9.78 2.29 -5.82
C VAL A 196 8.74 3.01 -6.67
N VAL A 197 7.46 2.72 -6.46
CA VAL A 197 6.33 3.52 -6.97
C VAL A 197 5.74 4.29 -5.79
N TYR A 198 5.80 5.62 -5.84
CA TYR A 198 5.31 6.49 -4.77
C TYR A 198 4.14 7.35 -5.22
N VAL A 199 3.01 7.26 -4.49
CA VAL A 199 1.81 8.07 -4.78
C VAL A 199 1.64 9.18 -3.76
N ALA A 200 1.65 10.42 -4.24
CA ALA A 200 1.44 11.61 -3.44
C ALA A 200 0.06 12.25 -3.72
N ARG A 201 -0.52 12.91 -2.71
CA ARG A 201 -1.81 13.62 -2.76
C ARG A 201 -1.74 14.87 -1.90
N ASN A 202 -2.52 15.90 -2.22
CA ASN A 202 -2.57 17.14 -1.45
C ASN A 202 -2.99 16.88 0.00
N ALA A 203 -2.38 17.62 0.92
CA ALA A 203 -2.49 17.32 2.34
C ALA A 203 -3.90 17.57 2.93
N LYS A 204 -4.74 18.42 2.31
CA LYS A 204 -6.11 18.71 2.76
C LYS A 204 -7.07 17.53 2.48
N ASP A 205 -7.05 17.00 1.24
CA ASP A 205 -7.78 15.79 0.88
C ASP A 205 -7.29 14.56 1.67
N VAL A 206 -5.99 14.51 1.98
CA VAL A 206 -5.40 13.48 2.85
C VAL A 206 -5.95 13.60 4.27
N ALA A 207 -5.92 14.78 4.89
CA ALA A 207 -6.43 15.02 6.25
C ALA A 207 -7.87 14.52 6.43
N VAL A 208 -8.81 14.99 5.58
CA VAL A 208 -10.22 14.57 5.61
C VAL A 208 -10.34 13.07 5.33
N SER A 209 -9.58 12.54 4.37
CA SER A 209 -9.61 11.11 4.07
C SER A 209 -8.98 10.23 5.16
N TYR A 210 -8.16 10.79 6.06
CA TYR A 210 -7.55 10.08 7.19
C TYR A 210 -8.45 10.18 8.44
N TYR A 211 -9.07 11.33 8.72
CA TYR A 211 -10.08 11.48 9.77
C TYR A 211 -11.21 10.44 9.66
N HIS A 212 -11.82 10.32 8.47
CA HIS A 212 -12.83 9.29 8.21
C HIS A 212 -12.30 7.85 8.33
N PHE A 213 -11.00 7.64 8.12
CA PHE A 213 -10.38 6.32 8.25
C PHE A 213 -10.07 5.97 9.71
N TYR A 214 -9.60 6.91 10.53
CA TYR A 214 -9.51 6.75 12.00
C TYR A 214 -10.88 6.38 12.60
N ARG A 215 -11.96 7.02 12.13
CA ARG A 215 -13.33 6.72 12.57
C ARG A 215 -13.73 5.26 12.29
N MET A 216 -13.46 4.72 11.10
CA MET A 216 -13.86 3.34 10.76
C MET A 216 -12.84 2.25 11.15
N ALA A 217 -11.54 2.53 11.11
CA ALA A 217 -10.49 1.55 11.37
C ALA A 217 -10.07 1.57 12.85
N LYS A 218 -10.71 0.71 13.65
CA LYS A 218 -10.64 0.62 15.12
C LYS A 218 -9.26 0.27 15.71
N VAL A 219 -8.28 -0.01 14.85
CA VAL A 219 -6.84 -0.13 15.17
C VAL A 219 -6.15 1.22 15.40
N HIS A 220 -6.78 2.34 15.02
CA HIS A 220 -6.31 3.68 15.38
C HIS A 220 -6.95 4.14 16.69
N PRO A 221 -6.29 5.05 17.45
CA PRO A 221 -6.93 5.80 18.52
C PRO A 221 -8.25 6.47 18.10
N ASP A 222 -8.99 7.00 19.07
CA ASP A 222 -10.11 7.89 18.75
C ASP A 222 -9.57 9.18 18.09
N PRO A 223 -10.03 9.55 16.88
CA PRO A 223 -9.65 10.83 16.27
C PRO A 223 -10.16 12.04 17.06
N GLY A 224 -11.24 11.90 17.83
CA GLY A 224 -11.99 13.02 18.42
C GLY A 224 -12.79 13.79 17.36
N THR A 225 -12.94 15.10 17.56
CA THR A 225 -13.55 16.00 16.58
C THR A 225 -12.65 16.22 15.37
N TRP A 226 -13.22 16.68 14.26
CA TRP A 226 -12.46 17.08 13.06
C TRP A 226 -11.40 18.14 13.40
N ASP A 227 -11.75 19.15 14.19
CA ASP A 227 -10.86 20.22 14.64
C ASP A 227 -9.65 19.67 15.44
N SER A 228 -9.89 18.81 16.43
CA SER A 228 -8.81 18.16 17.20
C SER A 228 -7.94 17.27 16.31
N PHE A 229 -8.54 16.57 15.35
CA PHE A 229 -7.81 15.75 14.39
C PHE A 229 -6.95 16.59 13.44
N LEU A 230 -7.45 17.73 12.95
CA LEU A 230 -6.73 18.61 12.03
C LEU A 230 -5.49 19.22 12.71
N GLU A 231 -5.60 19.63 13.98
CA GLU A 231 -4.44 20.11 14.75
C GLU A 231 -3.38 19.03 14.93
N LYS A 232 -3.77 17.81 15.36
CA LYS A 232 -2.88 16.65 15.46
C LYS A 232 -2.23 16.31 14.11
N PHE A 233 -2.99 16.41 13.02
CA PHE A 233 -2.50 16.17 11.66
C PHE A 233 -1.47 17.23 11.22
N MET A 234 -1.69 18.51 11.53
CA MET A 234 -0.69 19.57 11.28
C MET A 234 0.55 19.40 12.16
N ALA A 235 0.40 19.03 13.44
CA ALA A 235 1.51 18.73 14.35
C ALA A 235 2.34 17.49 13.92
N GLY A 236 1.72 16.57 13.18
CA GLY A 236 2.30 15.28 12.79
C GLY A 236 2.00 14.14 13.77
N GLU A 237 1.18 14.38 14.79
CA GLU A 237 0.79 13.40 15.82
C GLU A 237 -0.20 12.35 15.31
N GLY A 238 -0.81 12.58 14.13
CA GLY A 238 -1.52 11.54 13.39
C GLY A 238 -0.55 10.47 12.86
N GLY A 239 -0.57 9.28 13.47
CA GLY A 239 0.39 8.20 13.24
C GLY A 239 0.57 7.73 11.79
N ALA A 240 1.66 6.99 11.56
CA ALA A 240 2.25 6.65 10.25
C ALA A 240 2.85 7.87 9.52
N ASP A 241 3.91 8.39 10.16
CA ASP A 241 4.79 9.51 9.79
C ASP A 241 4.28 10.93 10.06
N SER A 242 4.62 11.42 11.26
CA SER A 242 4.91 12.83 11.49
C SER A 242 5.91 13.32 10.44
N GLY A 243 5.48 14.11 9.46
CA GLY A 243 6.32 14.51 8.32
C GLY A 243 7.65 15.10 8.76
N GLY A 244 8.70 14.28 8.73
CA GLY A 244 10.06 14.62 9.17
C GLY A 244 10.23 14.95 10.66
N ARG A 245 11.43 14.70 11.19
CA ARG A 245 11.88 15.39 12.41
C ARG A 245 11.85 16.91 12.16
N LYS A 246 11.08 17.64 12.98
CA LYS A 246 10.78 19.08 12.85
C LYS A 246 9.93 19.46 11.62
N GLY A 247 8.83 18.73 11.38
CA GLY A 247 7.66 19.26 10.65
C GLY A 247 7.95 19.69 9.21
N LYS A 248 8.51 18.81 8.40
CA LYS A 248 8.67 18.98 6.95
C LYS A 248 8.04 17.80 6.22
N TRP A 249 7.02 18.10 5.41
CA TRP A 249 6.35 17.11 4.56
C TRP A 249 7.34 16.23 3.79
N PRO A 250 7.04 14.92 3.58
CA PRO A 250 7.98 14.01 2.93
C PRO A 250 8.39 14.51 1.54
N ASP A 251 9.67 14.84 1.39
CA ASP A 251 10.30 15.23 0.13
C ASP A 251 11.10 14.05 -0.48
N PRO A 252 10.47 13.24 -1.35
CA PRO A 252 11.17 12.18 -2.08
C PRO A 252 12.39 12.65 -2.90
N HIS A 253 12.49 13.93 -3.30
CA HIS A 253 13.64 14.41 -4.06
C HIS A 253 14.94 14.49 -3.24
N ARG A 254 14.89 14.31 -1.92
CA ARG A 254 16.08 14.16 -1.07
C ARG A 254 16.88 12.88 -1.38
N VAL A 255 16.28 11.87 -2.00
CA VAL A 255 16.94 10.61 -2.38
C VAL A 255 17.67 10.77 -3.73
N ARG A 256 18.65 11.69 -3.80
CA ARG A 256 19.47 11.93 -5.02
C ARG A 256 20.50 10.84 -5.34
N LYS A 257 20.65 9.82 -4.49
CA LYS A 257 21.50 8.64 -4.67
C LYS A 257 20.82 7.42 -4.05
N GLY A 258 19.81 6.86 -4.73
CA GLY A 258 19.02 5.73 -4.21
C GLY A 258 18.28 4.97 -5.31
N PRO A 259 17.26 4.16 -4.96
CA PRO A 259 16.57 3.27 -5.91
C PRO A 259 15.83 4.02 -7.04
N PRO A 260 15.53 3.32 -8.16
CA PRO A 260 14.64 3.85 -9.19
C PRO A 260 13.29 4.23 -8.60
N PHE A 261 12.79 5.44 -8.91
CA PHE A 261 11.65 6.05 -8.23
C PHE A 261 10.64 6.65 -9.20
N CYS A 262 9.42 6.10 -9.24
CA CYS A 262 8.30 6.65 -9.99
C CYS A 262 7.42 7.52 -9.09
N LEU A 263 7.46 8.85 -9.29
CA LEU A 263 6.61 9.80 -8.56
C LEU A 263 5.26 10.01 -9.26
N LEU A 264 4.23 9.37 -8.74
CA LEU A 264 2.85 9.56 -9.15
C LEU A 264 2.16 10.58 -8.23
N SER A 265 2.40 11.87 -8.45
CA SER A 265 1.64 12.92 -7.75
C SER A 265 0.27 13.09 -8.40
N LYS A 266 -0.81 12.84 -7.65
CA LYS A 266 -2.20 12.95 -8.13
C LYS A 266 -2.58 14.30 -8.75
N GLN A 267 -1.80 15.33 -8.43
CA GLN A 267 -2.19 16.73 -8.46
C GLN A 267 -1.00 17.64 -8.76
N SER A 268 0.04 17.21 -9.49
CA SER A 268 1.19 18.09 -9.78
C SER A 268 0.89 19.22 -10.79
N LYS A 269 1.69 20.29 -10.71
CA LYS A 269 1.91 21.22 -11.83
C LYS A 269 3.20 20.79 -12.55
N PRO A 270 3.16 20.20 -13.75
CA PRO A 270 4.34 20.08 -14.58
C PRO A 270 4.69 21.44 -15.22
N PRO A 271 5.95 21.72 -15.55
CA PRO A 271 6.27 22.68 -16.60
C PRO A 271 5.75 22.11 -17.93
N LEU A 272 4.66 22.71 -18.44
CA LEU A 272 3.93 22.34 -19.66
C LEU A 272 3.14 21.01 -19.62
N ARG A 273 1.88 21.10 -20.09
CA ARG A 273 0.93 20.01 -20.47
C ARG A 273 0.51 18.96 -19.40
N SER A 274 -0.62 19.30 -18.77
CA SER A 274 -1.67 18.44 -18.17
C SER A 274 -1.33 17.66 -16.88
N PRO A 275 -2.25 17.60 -15.88
CA PRO A 275 -2.04 16.87 -14.63
C PRO A 275 -2.16 15.34 -14.78
N LEU A 276 -1.77 14.63 -13.72
CA LEU A 276 -1.36 13.24 -13.74
C LEU A 276 -2.13 12.43 -12.67
N LEU A 277 -2.91 11.42 -13.10
CA LEU A 277 -3.72 10.43 -12.36
C LEU A 277 -5.24 10.55 -12.53
N LEU A 278 -5.93 11.45 -11.82
CA LEU A 278 -7.41 11.46 -11.84
C LEU A 278 -8.04 12.11 -13.08
N GLN A 279 -7.32 12.96 -13.81
CA GLN A 279 -7.78 13.52 -15.10
C GLN A 279 -7.38 12.68 -16.32
N ASN A 280 -6.34 11.85 -16.20
CA ASN A 280 -5.91 10.95 -17.26
C ASN A 280 -5.23 9.72 -16.64
N PRO A 281 -5.99 8.67 -16.26
CA PRO A 281 -5.42 7.46 -15.69
C PRO A 281 -4.59 6.67 -16.71
N LYS A 282 -4.96 6.70 -18.00
CA LYS A 282 -4.27 5.98 -19.08
C LYS A 282 -2.79 6.38 -19.18
N ARG A 283 -2.50 7.68 -19.17
CA ARG A 283 -1.14 8.26 -19.17
C ARG A 283 -0.30 7.76 -18.01
N GLU A 284 -0.88 7.63 -16.82
CA GLU A 284 -0.13 7.21 -15.63
C GLU A 284 0.07 5.70 -15.57
N ILE A 285 -0.88 4.92 -16.07
CA ILE A 285 -0.71 3.47 -16.28
C ILE A 285 0.41 3.22 -17.32
N GLN A 286 0.46 4.00 -18.40
CA GLN A 286 1.58 3.97 -19.37
C GLN A 286 2.94 4.30 -18.73
N LYS A 287 3.01 5.30 -17.85
CA LYS A 287 4.22 5.62 -17.07
C LYS A 287 4.63 4.52 -16.09
N ILE A 288 3.66 3.84 -15.48
CA ILE A 288 3.93 2.68 -14.62
C ILE A 288 4.50 1.54 -15.47
N LEU A 289 3.88 1.24 -16.62
CA LEU A 289 4.35 0.22 -17.58
C LEU A 289 5.80 0.46 -18.01
N GLU A 290 6.11 1.68 -18.47
CA GLU A 290 7.47 2.13 -18.80
C GLU A 290 8.45 1.90 -17.62
N PHE A 291 8.10 2.38 -16.43
CA PHE A 291 8.95 2.28 -15.24
C PHE A 291 9.18 0.83 -14.77
N VAL A 292 8.15 -0.02 -14.78
CA VAL A 292 8.32 -1.44 -14.41
C VAL A 292 9.05 -2.24 -15.50
N GLY A 293 9.07 -1.76 -16.75
CA GLY A 293 9.70 -2.43 -17.89
C GLY A 293 8.77 -3.46 -18.54
N ARG A 294 7.48 -3.13 -18.66
CA ARG A 294 6.46 -3.98 -19.29
C ARG A 294 5.73 -3.22 -20.39
N SER A 295 5.26 -3.95 -21.40
CA SER A 295 4.35 -3.43 -22.43
C SER A 295 3.06 -4.26 -22.40
N LEU A 296 1.93 -3.64 -22.75
CA LEU A 296 0.61 -4.28 -22.89
C LEU A 296 -0.11 -3.67 -24.10
N PRO A 297 -1.00 -4.42 -24.79
CA PRO A 297 -1.86 -3.86 -25.83
C PRO A 297 -2.70 -2.68 -25.33
N GLU A 298 -3.01 -1.72 -26.20
CA GLU A 298 -3.75 -0.52 -25.81
C GLU A 298 -5.13 -0.82 -25.23
N GLU A 299 -5.85 -1.80 -25.81
CA GLU A 299 -7.10 -2.35 -25.27
C GLU A 299 -6.94 -2.87 -23.83
N THR A 300 -5.83 -3.57 -23.54
CA THR A 300 -5.52 -4.04 -22.19
C THR A 300 -5.23 -2.88 -21.24
N VAL A 301 -4.61 -1.79 -21.71
CA VAL A 301 -4.42 -0.57 -20.91
C VAL A 301 -5.76 0.11 -20.59
N ASP A 302 -6.68 0.21 -21.56
CA ASP A 302 -8.02 0.77 -21.34
C ASP A 302 -8.90 -0.10 -20.43
N HIS A 303 -8.76 -1.43 -20.54
CA HIS A 303 -9.36 -2.39 -19.61
C HIS A 303 -8.85 -2.16 -18.16
N ILE A 304 -7.54 -1.94 -17.97
CA ILE A 304 -6.97 -1.59 -16.66
C ILE A 304 -7.49 -0.22 -16.19
N VAL A 305 -7.63 0.79 -17.06
CA VAL A 305 -8.26 2.08 -16.73
C VAL A 305 -9.69 1.88 -16.21
N GLN A 306 -10.50 1.06 -16.88
CA GLN A 306 -11.89 0.78 -16.51
C GLN A 306 -11.98 0.08 -15.14
N HIS A 307 -11.25 -1.02 -14.96
CA HIS A 307 -11.38 -1.86 -13.77
C HIS A 307 -10.68 -1.27 -12.53
N THR A 308 -9.68 -0.40 -12.71
CA THR A 308 -9.09 0.39 -11.61
C THR A 308 -9.81 1.72 -11.36
N SER A 309 -10.93 1.99 -12.05
CA SER A 309 -11.75 3.16 -11.75
C SER A 309 -12.38 3.06 -10.34
N PHE A 310 -12.57 4.20 -9.67
CA PHE A 310 -13.17 4.23 -8.33
C PHE A 310 -14.58 3.59 -8.29
N LYS A 311 -15.33 3.65 -9.39
CA LYS A 311 -16.66 3.05 -9.52
C LYS A 311 -16.61 1.52 -9.39
N GLU A 312 -15.65 0.87 -10.03
CA GLU A 312 -15.53 -0.58 -10.06
C GLU A 312 -14.76 -1.10 -8.83
N MET A 313 -13.65 -0.46 -8.44
CA MET A 313 -12.91 -0.78 -7.22
C MET A 313 -13.74 -0.64 -5.93
N ARG A 314 -14.80 0.18 -5.93
CA ARG A 314 -15.75 0.30 -4.80
C ARG A 314 -16.67 -0.91 -4.68
N LYS A 315 -17.05 -1.54 -5.80
CA LYS A 315 -17.86 -2.78 -5.81
C LYS A 315 -17.01 -4.00 -5.48
N ASN A 316 -15.79 -4.07 -6.04
CA ASN A 316 -14.92 -5.24 -5.96
C ASN A 316 -14.54 -5.58 -4.49
N PRO A 317 -14.99 -6.73 -3.93
CA PRO A 317 -14.67 -7.14 -2.56
C PRO A 317 -13.18 -7.45 -2.36
N MET A 318 -12.45 -7.74 -3.45
CA MET A 318 -11.00 -7.95 -3.41
C MET A 318 -10.21 -6.64 -3.31
N THR A 319 -10.84 -5.45 -3.40
CA THR A 319 -10.16 -4.15 -3.26
C THR A 319 -10.80 -3.19 -2.27
N ASN A 320 -12.10 -3.29 -2.01
CA ASN A 320 -12.83 -2.31 -1.19
C ASN A 320 -12.67 -2.52 0.34
N TYR A 321 -11.94 -3.57 0.78
CA TYR A 321 -11.73 -4.00 2.17
C TYR A 321 -12.98 -4.51 2.92
N SER A 322 -14.12 -4.78 2.26
CA SER A 322 -15.33 -5.30 2.93
C SER A 322 -15.19 -6.71 3.50
N THR A 323 -14.11 -7.41 3.15
CA THR A 323 -13.73 -8.73 3.69
C THR A 323 -13.00 -8.64 5.04
N ILE A 324 -12.59 -7.45 5.48
CA ILE A 324 -11.99 -7.24 6.80
C ILE A 324 -13.09 -7.27 7.89
N PRO A 325 -12.90 -7.98 9.02
CA PRO A 325 -13.87 -8.02 10.10
C PRO A 325 -14.22 -6.64 10.68
N ILE A 326 -15.49 -6.46 11.05
CA ILE A 326 -16.06 -5.21 11.62
C ILE A 326 -15.38 -4.74 12.93
N LYS A 327 -14.67 -5.65 13.62
CA LYS A 327 -13.82 -5.33 14.78
C LYS A 327 -12.55 -4.54 14.40
N VAL A 328 -12.12 -4.60 13.14
CA VAL A 328 -10.94 -3.90 12.59
C VAL A 328 -11.34 -2.72 11.71
N MET A 329 -12.28 -2.93 10.76
CA MET A 329 -12.76 -1.89 9.85
C MET A 329 -14.28 -1.88 9.79
N ASP A 330 -14.88 -0.82 10.32
CA ASP A 330 -16.33 -0.66 10.41
C ASP A 330 -16.87 0.23 9.29
N HIS A 331 -17.20 -0.41 8.16
CA HIS A 331 -17.68 0.27 6.97
C HIS A 331 -19.03 0.98 7.17
N SER A 332 -19.78 0.69 8.24
CA SER A 332 -20.99 1.43 8.60
C SER A 332 -20.68 2.86 9.09
N ILE A 333 -19.56 3.04 9.79
CA ILE A 333 -19.09 4.36 10.27
C ILE A 333 -18.49 5.17 9.11
N SER A 334 -17.71 4.52 8.24
CA SER A 334 -17.28 5.09 6.97
C SER A 334 -16.74 4.01 6.04
N ALA A 335 -17.24 3.93 4.80
CA ALA A 335 -16.70 3.01 3.81
C ALA A 335 -15.24 3.36 3.44
N PHE A 336 -14.35 2.37 3.35
CA PHE A 336 -12.96 2.56 2.93
C PHE A 336 -12.86 3.26 1.57
N MET A 337 -13.66 2.81 0.60
CA MET A 337 -13.87 3.45 -0.70
C MET A 337 -14.87 4.62 -0.57
N ARG A 338 -14.45 5.69 0.14
CA ARG A 338 -15.32 6.78 0.62
C ARG A 338 -15.95 7.65 -0.49
N LYS A 339 -15.12 8.37 -1.27
CA LYS A 339 -15.56 9.31 -2.32
C LYS A 339 -14.69 9.34 -3.59
N GLY A 340 -13.40 8.98 -3.51
CA GLY A 340 -12.49 8.89 -4.67
C GLY A 340 -11.98 10.20 -5.29
N ILE A 341 -12.68 11.32 -5.09
CA ILE A 341 -12.41 12.61 -5.75
C ILE A 341 -11.22 13.43 -5.19
N THR A 342 -10.89 14.51 -5.88
CA THR A 342 -10.01 15.61 -5.47
C THR A 342 -10.86 16.83 -5.11
N GLY A 343 -10.44 17.62 -4.12
CA GLY A 343 -11.16 18.84 -3.69
C GLY A 343 -12.26 18.60 -2.66
N ASP A 344 -12.38 17.37 -2.15
CA ASP A 344 -13.44 17.01 -1.18
C ASP A 344 -13.27 17.75 0.15
N TRP A 345 -12.05 18.16 0.46
CA TRP A 345 -11.69 18.91 1.65
C TRP A 345 -12.52 20.20 1.84
N LYS A 346 -13.02 20.82 0.77
CA LYS A 346 -13.94 21.97 0.83
C LYS A 346 -15.27 21.65 1.53
N SER A 347 -15.67 20.37 1.62
CA SER A 347 -16.87 19.93 2.35
C SER A 347 -16.61 19.64 3.84
N THR A 348 -15.47 20.06 4.40
CA THR A 348 -15.09 19.76 5.79
C THR A 348 -14.23 20.85 6.44
N PHE A 349 -13.31 21.47 5.70
CA PHE A 349 -12.54 22.62 6.19
C PHE A 349 -13.43 23.86 6.33
N THR A 350 -13.36 24.54 7.47
CA THR A 350 -13.84 25.93 7.60
C THR A 350 -12.85 26.91 6.96
N VAL A 351 -13.26 28.15 6.71
CA VAL A 351 -12.38 29.20 6.14
C VAL A 351 -11.16 29.43 7.04
N ALA A 352 -11.37 29.64 8.35
CA ALA A 352 -10.27 29.84 9.31
C ALA A 352 -9.34 28.62 9.44
N GLN A 353 -9.88 27.40 9.36
CA GLN A 353 -9.06 26.18 9.29
C GLN A 353 -8.22 26.15 8.01
N ASN A 354 -8.77 26.58 6.87
CA ASN A 354 -8.06 26.62 5.60
C ASN A 354 -6.92 27.65 5.60
N GLU A 355 -7.17 28.86 6.09
CA GLU A 355 -6.17 29.94 6.19
C GLU A 355 -5.00 29.54 7.10
N ARG A 356 -5.31 29.01 8.30
CA ARG A 356 -4.31 28.46 9.22
C ARG A 356 -3.49 27.33 8.57
N PHE A 357 -4.17 26.41 7.89
CA PHE A 357 -3.52 25.29 7.21
C PHE A 357 -2.62 25.75 6.08
N GLU A 358 -3.02 26.76 5.29
CA GLU A 358 -2.19 27.28 4.19
C GLU A 358 -0.95 28.02 4.69
N ALA A 359 -1.06 28.78 5.78
CA ALA A 359 0.10 29.43 6.42
C ALA A 359 1.11 28.39 6.95
N ASP A 360 0.63 27.37 7.67
CA ASP A 360 1.44 26.26 8.16
C ASP A 360 2.08 25.45 7.00
N TYR A 361 1.28 25.10 6.00
CA TYR A 361 1.73 24.35 4.83
C TYR A 361 2.80 25.12 4.04
N ALA A 362 2.64 26.44 3.85
CA ALA A 362 3.64 27.27 3.19
C ALA A 362 4.99 27.28 3.95
N ALA A 363 4.96 27.41 5.28
CA ALA A 363 6.17 27.36 6.11
C ALA A 363 6.86 25.98 6.05
N LYS A 364 6.09 24.89 6.09
CA LYS A 364 6.64 23.52 6.06
C LYS A 364 7.18 23.12 4.69
N MET A 365 6.52 23.55 3.61
CA MET A 365 6.93 23.32 2.22
C MET A 365 8.02 24.29 1.71
N ALA A 366 8.41 25.30 2.49
CA ALA A 366 9.46 26.23 2.11
C ALA A 366 10.76 25.50 1.71
N GLY A 367 11.21 25.72 0.47
CA GLY A 367 12.38 25.07 -0.14
C GLY A 367 12.12 23.68 -0.74
N CYS A 368 10.86 23.23 -0.84
CA CYS A 368 10.48 21.99 -1.51
C CYS A 368 9.94 22.26 -2.93
N ASN A 369 10.42 21.52 -3.93
CA ASN A 369 10.01 21.67 -5.34
C ASN A 369 8.72 20.91 -5.70
N LEU A 370 8.01 20.36 -4.71
CA LEU A 370 6.78 19.59 -4.91
C LEU A 370 5.55 20.51 -4.91
N HIS A 371 4.98 20.73 -6.08
CA HIS A 371 3.73 21.45 -6.23
C HIS A 371 2.53 20.50 -6.22
N PHE A 372 1.51 20.85 -5.42
CA PHE A 372 0.23 20.15 -5.34
C PHE A 372 -0.91 21.10 -5.73
N ARG A 373 -1.91 20.57 -6.45
CA ARG A 373 -3.20 21.21 -6.67
C ARG A 373 -4.17 20.75 -5.58
N TRP A 374 -4.83 21.71 -4.94
CA TRP A 374 -5.93 21.43 -4.01
C TRP A 374 -7.18 20.91 -4.72
N GLU A 375 -7.32 21.23 -6.01
CA GLU A 375 -8.53 21.03 -6.81
C GLU A 375 -8.17 20.64 -8.25
N LEU A 376 -9.14 20.09 -8.98
CA LEU A 376 -9.05 19.94 -10.42
C LEU A 376 -9.66 21.19 -11.06
N SER A 377 -8.94 21.84 -11.97
CA SER A 377 -9.48 22.97 -12.74
C SER A 377 -10.71 22.52 -13.52
N GLY A 378 -11.80 23.26 -13.40
CA GLY A 378 -13.12 22.89 -13.94
C GLY A 378 -13.10 22.65 -15.44
N ALA A 379 -13.57 21.46 -15.83
CA ALA A 379 -13.94 21.10 -17.20
C ALA A 379 -15.30 20.36 -17.25
N HIS A 380 -16.02 20.33 -16.12
CA HIS A 380 -17.31 19.65 -15.91
C HIS A 380 -18.23 20.43 -14.94
N GLN A 381 -18.17 21.77 -14.99
CA GLN A 381 -19.15 22.64 -14.31
C GLN A 381 -20.02 23.40 -15.31
N ASP A 382 -19.44 23.92 -16.40
CA ASP A 382 -20.14 24.67 -17.46
C ASP A 382 -21.27 23.89 -18.17
N GLU A 383 -21.17 22.56 -18.21
CA GLU A 383 -22.20 21.65 -18.77
C GLU A 383 -23.53 21.67 -17.98
N ARG A 384 -23.55 22.25 -16.76
CA ARG A 384 -24.79 22.36 -15.98
C ARG A 384 -25.51 23.69 -16.17
N GLU A 385 -24.80 24.79 -16.37
CA GLU A 385 -25.42 26.10 -16.57
C GLU A 385 -25.93 26.27 -18.02
N THR A 386 -25.23 25.68 -19.00
CA THR A 386 -25.68 25.64 -20.40
C THR A 386 -26.93 24.79 -20.64
N SER A 387 -27.33 23.93 -19.70
CA SER A 387 -28.58 23.14 -19.78
C SER A 387 -29.81 23.82 -19.15
N LEU A 388 -29.63 24.85 -18.32
CA LEU A 388 -30.74 25.65 -17.78
C LEU A 388 -31.12 26.82 -18.70
N ASN A 389 -30.14 27.52 -19.28
CA ASN A 389 -30.41 28.69 -20.13
C ASN A 389 -31.02 28.38 -21.51
N ASN A 390 -31.24 27.11 -21.84
CA ASN A 390 -31.95 26.66 -23.05
C ASN A 390 -33.39 26.17 -22.74
N LYS A 391 -33.98 26.57 -21.60
CA LYS A 391 -35.38 26.28 -21.21
C LYS A 391 -36.07 27.45 -20.49
N ILE A 392 -36.04 28.63 -21.10
CA ILE A 392 -36.97 29.75 -20.87
C ILE A 392 -37.42 30.27 -22.24
#